data_AF-A0AA36HH51-F1
#
_entry.id   AF-A0AA36HH51-F1
#
_cell.length_a   1.000
_cell.length_b   1.000
_cell.length_c   1.000
_cell.angle_alpha   90.00
_cell.angle_beta   90.00
_cell.angle_gamma   90.00
#
_symmetry.space_group_name_H-M   'P 1'
#
loop_
_entity.id
_entity.type
_entity.pdbx_description
1 polymer ?
#
loop_
_entity_poly.entity_id
_entity_poly.type
_entity_poly.pdbx_seq_one_letter_code
_entity_poly.pdbx_strand_id
1 'polypeptide(L)'
;MGRPNEETRTKSARYIALSSTSKRSWTTSQRSSKQCATKLKRKIQLQNEARKLRKAINNLTTAIEAALKNLSLDVQSNAELLSEEGEGADAAAVKEKTQPEDIGVESMEKGDDDAHMGQREAETIRNNQEYVEELVIEMEEAAPSEEPQVEEVQMEEPKMGENEAHADEPPRNEEAMERPQEARLRNEDLLSALQVEKKQTLQAIHDLNLLIDALEKENTCGPRRYHKGEIRKDTERNMSCAFCSAVGYHYSDSCPEVPTGRERRELLEASNRCETCLEYCAGGNLCRKFYTKCFHCRETGHHSALCELPDRSQDIFDQIEKAERSKQGNFQQLPQANRHGNSGAPPGPIPLAPGEYRRDRI
;
A
#
# COMPACT_ATOMS: atom_id res chain seq x y z
N MET A 1 -37.31 -13.33 81.30
CA MET A 1 -38.18 -13.29 80.11
C MET A 1 -37.76 -12.07 79.27
N GLY A 2 -36.93 -12.27 78.25
CA GLY A 2 -36.40 -11.19 77.40
C GLY A 2 -37.14 -11.17 76.06
N ARG A 3 -37.69 -10.01 75.70
CA ARG A 3 -38.37 -9.77 74.41
C ARG A 3 -37.32 -9.65 73.28
N PRO A 4 -37.54 -10.26 72.10
CA PRO A 4 -36.65 -10.10 70.97
C PRO A 4 -36.87 -8.74 70.28
N ASN A 5 -35.76 -8.18 69.82
CA ASN A 5 -35.60 -6.82 69.31
C ASN A 5 -36.12 -6.70 67.85
N GLU A 6 -37.00 -5.73 67.59
CA GLU A 6 -37.77 -5.52 66.35
C GLU A 6 -36.95 -4.91 65.18
N GLU A 7 -35.67 -4.57 65.41
CA GLU A 7 -34.83 -3.85 64.43
C GLU A 7 -34.25 -4.70 63.28
N THR A 8 -34.42 -6.02 63.30
CA THR A 8 -33.82 -6.89 62.26
C THR A 8 -34.73 -7.14 61.06
N ARG A 9 -36.02 -6.76 61.11
CA ARG A 9 -36.99 -7.13 60.08
C ARG A 9 -37.04 -6.17 58.88
N THR A 10 -36.56 -4.94 59.00
CA THR A 10 -36.60 -3.93 57.91
C THR A 10 -35.35 -3.91 57.02
N LYS A 11 -34.24 -4.53 57.43
CA LYS A 11 -33.01 -4.60 56.60
C LYS A 11 -33.07 -5.67 55.50
N SER A 12 -33.93 -6.68 55.63
CA SER A 12 -34.06 -7.76 54.65
C SER A 12 -34.88 -7.40 53.40
N ALA A 13 -35.73 -6.37 53.46
CA ALA A 13 -36.59 -5.99 52.33
C ALA A 13 -35.90 -5.06 51.32
N ARG A 14 -34.84 -4.33 51.72
CA ARG A 14 -34.06 -3.46 50.82
C ARG A 14 -33.06 -4.20 49.95
N TYR A 15 -32.69 -5.44 50.30
CA TYR A 15 -31.67 -6.19 49.55
C TYR A 15 -32.20 -6.89 48.29
N ILE A 16 -33.52 -7.03 48.14
CA ILE A 16 -34.13 -7.71 46.99
C ILE A 16 -34.42 -6.74 45.83
N ALA A 17 -34.71 -5.46 46.12
CA ALA A 17 -35.08 -4.46 45.11
C ALA A 17 -33.90 -3.86 44.30
N LEU A 18 -32.65 -4.06 44.72
CA LEU A 18 -31.45 -3.61 43.98
C LEU A 18 -30.88 -4.68 43.03
N SER A 19 -31.43 -5.90 43.03
CA SER A 19 -30.95 -7.01 42.19
C SER A 19 -31.63 -7.08 40.80
N SER A 20 -32.75 -6.39 40.60
CA SER A 20 -33.57 -6.45 39.39
C SER A 20 -33.27 -5.34 38.36
N THR A 21 -32.64 -4.23 38.76
CA THR A 21 -32.19 -3.17 37.83
C THR A 21 -30.80 -3.44 37.25
N SER A 22 -29.98 -4.26 37.90
CA SER A 22 -28.64 -4.64 37.40
C SER A 22 -28.70 -5.61 36.20
N LYS A 23 -29.72 -6.48 36.10
CA LYS A 23 -29.81 -7.45 35.00
C LYS A 23 -30.21 -6.83 33.64
N ARG A 24 -30.66 -5.58 33.58
CA ARG A 24 -31.01 -4.90 32.31
C ARG A 24 -29.84 -4.13 31.66
N SER A 25 -28.73 -3.89 32.35
CA SER A 25 -27.58 -3.17 31.76
C SER A 25 -26.53 -4.07 31.08
N TRP A 26 -26.58 -5.39 31.30
CA TRP A 26 -25.62 -6.34 30.70
C TRP A 26 -25.94 -6.72 29.25
N THR A 27 -27.18 -6.51 28.80
CA THR A 27 -27.60 -6.89 27.44
C THR A 27 -27.26 -5.85 26.37
N THR A 28 -27.10 -4.58 26.74
CA THR A 28 -26.61 -3.51 25.84
C THR A 28 -25.09 -3.59 25.62
N SER A 29 -24.32 -3.92 26.65
CA SER A 29 -22.86 -4.09 26.55
C SER A 29 -22.46 -5.27 25.64
N GLN A 30 -23.17 -6.41 25.72
CA GLN A 30 -22.90 -7.55 24.84
C GLN A 30 -23.32 -7.32 23.36
N ARG A 31 -24.33 -6.49 23.10
CA ARG A 31 -24.72 -6.10 21.72
C ARG A 31 -23.65 -5.21 21.07
N SER A 32 -23.03 -4.30 21.82
CA SER A 32 -21.92 -3.46 21.33
C SER A 32 -20.69 -4.29 20.91
N SER A 33 -20.34 -5.32 21.69
CA SER A 33 -19.19 -6.19 21.38
C SER A 33 -19.38 -6.98 20.07
N LYS A 34 -20.59 -7.52 19.83
CA LYS A 34 -20.89 -8.25 18.57
C LYS A 34 -20.87 -7.33 17.35
N GLN A 35 -21.35 -6.09 17.46
CA GLN A 35 -21.27 -5.09 16.39
C GLN A 35 -19.83 -4.64 16.10
N CYS A 36 -18.95 -4.63 17.10
CA CYS A 36 -17.53 -4.33 16.91
C CYS A 36 -16.82 -5.45 16.13
N ALA A 37 -17.12 -6.72 16.45
CA ALA A 37 -16.52 -7.87 15.77
C ALA A 37 -16.89 -7.96 14.27
N THR A 38 -18.14 -7.66 13.90
CA THR A 38 -18.56 -7.68 12.48
C THR A 38 -17.91 -6.54 11.68
N LYS A 39 -17.77 -5.34 12.26
CA LYS A 39 -17.05 -4.22 11.65
C LYS A 39 -15.59 -4.54 11.40
N LEU A 40 -14.92 -5.20 12.35
CA LEU A 40 -13.52 -5.61 12.18
C LEU A 40 -13.36 -6.66 11.07
N LYS A 41 -14.24 -7.67 11.01
CA LYS A 41 -14.23 -8.68 9.93
C LYS A 41 -14.38 -8.04 8.55
N ARG A 42 -15.34 -7.11 8.40
CA ARG A 42 -15.57 -6.38 7.14
C ARG A 42 -14.35 -5.54 6.75
N LYS A 43 -13.68 -4.89 7.71
CA LYS A 43 -12.45 -4.13 7.46
C LYS A 43 -11.31 -5.02 6.96
N ILE A 44 -11.10 -6.19 7.57
CA ILE A 44 -10.08 -7.16 7.15
C ILE A 44 -10.40 -7.69 5.75
N GLN A 45 -11.66 -7.98 5.45
CA GLN A 45 -12.09 -8.43 4.11
C GLN A 45 -11.77 -7.37 3.05
N LEU A 46 -12.15 -6.11 3.27
CA LEU A 46 -11.85 -5.01 2.34
C LEU A 46 -10.34 -4.81 2.15
N GLN A 47 -9.53 -4.97 3.20
CA GLN A 47 -8.07 -4.91 3.10
C GLN A 47 -7.49 -6.04 2.23
N ASN A 48 -8.04 -7.24 2.34
CA ASN A 48 -7.63 -8.38 1.51
C ASN A 48 -8.04 -8.19 0.04
N GLU A 49 -9.26 -7.71 -0.23
CA GLU A 49 -9.72 -7.37 -1.58
C GLU A 49 -8.85 -6.27 -2.21
N ALA A 50 -8.55 -5.20 -1.47
CA ALA A 50 -7.64 -4.15 -1.92
C ALA A 50 -6.22 -4.66 -2.20
N ARG A 51 -5.74 -5.67 -1.47
CA ARG A 51 -4.45 -6.32 -1.75
C ARG A 51 -4.51 -7.17 -3.02
N LYS A 52 -5.61 -7.88 -3.26
CA LYS A 52 -5.81 -8.66 -4.50
C LYS A 52 -5.85 -7.74 -5.72
N LEU A 53 -6.61 -6.64 -5.66
CA LEU A 53 -6.68 -5.66 -6.75
C LEU A 53 -5.31 -5.03 -7.05
N ARG A 54 -4.52 -4.69 -6.03
CA ARG A 54 -3.16 -4.18 -6.22
C ARG A 54 -2.25 -5.18 -6.93
N LYS A 55 -2.30 -6.47 -6.57
CA LYS A 55 -1.55 -7.52 -7.28
C LYS A 55 -1.98 -7.63 -8.75
N ALA A 56 -3.27 -7.55 -9.04
CA ALA A 56 -3.79 -7.60 -10.41
C ALA A 56 -3.30 -6.39 -11.24
N ILE A 57 -3.32 -5.18 -10.66
CA ILE A 57 -2.80 -3.97 -11.31
C ILE A 57 -1.32 -4.12 -11.63
N ASN A 58 -0.51 -4.63 -10.69
CA ASN A 58 0.92 -4.82 -10.92
C ASN A 58 1.18 -5.85 -12.04
N ASN A 59 0.45 -6.96 -12.05
CA ASN A 59 0.56 -7.97 -13.11
C ASN A 59 0.22 -7.40 -14.49
N LEU A 60 -0.87 -6.61 -14.59
CA LEU A 60 -1.26 -5.95 -15.84
C LEU A 60 -0.21 -4.92 -16.28
N THR A 61 0.37 -4.17 -15.34
CA THR A 61 1.42 -3.18 -15.63
C THR A 61 2.65 -3.86 -16.23
N THR A 62 3.12 -4.95 -15.62
CA THR A 62 4.24 -5.75 -16.15
C THR A 62 3.94 -6.32 -17.54
N ALA A 63 2.71 -6.78 -17.78
CA ALA A 63 2.31 -7.29 -19.09
C ALA A 63 2.31 -6.20 -20.17
N ILE A 64 1.85 -4.99 -19.84
CA ILE A 64 1.88 -3.83 -20.74
C ILE A 64 3.33 -3.44 -21.05
N GLU A 65 4.21 -3.37 -20.05
CA GLU A 65 5.62 -3.04 -20.25
C GLU A 65 6.33 -4.08 -21.15
N ALA A 66 6.04 -5.37 -20.96
CA ALA A 66 6.56 -6.42 -21.83
C ALA A 66 6.06 -6.28 -23.29
N ALA A 67 4.77 -5.98 -23.48
CA ALA A 67 4.19 -5.76 -24.80
C ALA A 67 4.82 -4.55 -25.51
N LEU A 68 5.01 -3.43 -24.79
CA LEU A 68 5.68 -2.24 -25.33
C LEU A 68 7.14 -2.51 -25.70
N LYS A 69 7.85 -3.32 -24.92
CA LYS A 69 9.23 -3.71 -25.23
C LYS A 69 9.30 -4.55 -26.51
N ASN A 70 8.37 -5.48 -26.71
CA ASN A 70 8.31 -6.29 -27.93
C ASN A 70 8.01 -5.41 -29.16
N LEU A 71 7.03 -4.50 -29.07
CA LEU A 71 6.75 -3.55 -30.15
C LEU A 71 7.95 -2.65 -30.48
N SER A 72 8.74 -2.24 -29.48
CA SER A 72 9.95 -1.47 -29.71
C SER A 72 11.03 -2.26 -30.48
N LEU A 73 11.14 -3.56 -30.25
CA LEU A 73 12.08 -4.42 -30.98
C LEU A 73 11.64 -4.61 -32.43
N ASP A 74 10.34 -4.75 -32.68
CA ASP A 74 9.78 -4.88 -34.04
C ASP A 74 9.97 -3.58 -34.86
N VAL A 75 9.90 -2.41 -34.22
CA VAL A 75 10.19 -1.14 -34.90
C VAL A 75 11.68 -1.01 -35.24
N GLN A 76 12.57 -1.48 -34.37
CA GLN A 76 14.03 -1.45 -34.62
C GLN A 76 14.44 -2.39 -35.75
N SER A 77 13.91 -3.62 -35.79
CA SER A 77 14.21 -4.58 -36.86
C SER A 77 13.72 -4.11 -38.22
N ASN A 78 12.54 -3.47 -38.28
CA ASN A 78 12.01 -2.89 -39.52
C ASN A 78 12.80 -1.66 -39.99
N ALA A 79 13.41 -0.89 -39.08
CA ALA A 79 14.25 0.24 -39.44
C ALA A 79 15.58 -0.18 -40.09
N GLU A 80 16.17 -1.30 -39.65
CA GLU A 80 17.44 -1.82 -40.18
C GLU A 80 17.29 -2.36 -41.61
N LEU A 81 16.16 -3.02 -41.92
CA LEU A 81 15.85 -3.48 -43.28
C LEU A 81 15.69 -2.33 -44.30
N LEU A 82 15.21 -1.16 -43.86
CA LEU A 82 15.06 0.01 -44.74
C LEU A 82 16.38 0.75 -45.00
N SER A 83 17.40 0.55 -44.16
CA SER A 83 18.74 1.12 -44.40
C SER A 83 19.59 0.32 -45.39
N GLU A 84 19.29 -0.96 -45.63
CA GLU A 84 20.09 -1.82 -46.52
C GLU A 84 19.71 -1.71 -48.01
N GLU A 85 18.57 -1.10 -48.35
CA GLU A 85 18.16 -0.92 -49.77
C GLU A 85 18.73 0.35 -50.45
N GLY A 86 19.63 1.09 -49.78
CA GLY A 86 20.13 2.39 -50.25
C GLY A 86 21.52 2.43 -50.88
N GLU A 87 22.37 1.43 -50.71
CA GLU A 87 23.79 1.53 -51.11
C GLU A 87 24.23 0.35 -51.98
N GLY A 88 23.79 0.37 -53.23
CA GLY A 88 24.17 -0.58 -54.27
C GLY A 88 24.69 0.12 -55.53
N ALA A 89 25.78 0.87 -55.42
CA ALA A 89 26.66 1.12 -56.56
C ALA A 89 28.12 1.26 -56.10
N ASP A 90 28.91 0.31 -56.61
CA ASP A 90 30.37 0.31 -56.77
C ASP A 90 31.30 -0.19 -55.65
N ALA A 91 32.30 -0.93 -56.16
CA ALA A 91 33.60 -1.31 -55.60
C ALA A 91 33.75 -2.71 -54.99
N ALA A 92 34.33 -3.56 -55.84
CA ALA A 92 34.86 -4.89 -55.61
C ALA A 92 36.10 -4.96 -54.68
N ALA A 93 36.37 -6.19 -54.24
CA ALA A 93 37.63 -6.73 -53.67
C ALA A 93 37.88 -6.34 -52.20
N VAL A 94 38.20 -7.25 -51.27
CA VAL A 94 39.30 -8.23 -51.26
C VAL A 94 39.00 -9.36 -50.25
N LYS A 95 39.39 -10.58 -50.60
CA LYS A 95 39.48 -11.77 -49.74
C LYS A 95 40.57 -11.62 -48.68
N GLU A 96 40.30 -11.97 -47.42
CA GLU A 96 41.33 -12.53 -46.54
C GLU A 96 40.76 -13.54 -45.55
N LYS A 97 41.43 -14.69 -45.45
CA LYS A 97 41.13 -15.83 -44.60
C LYS A 97 41.80 -15.61 -43.24
N THR A 98 41.07 -15.78 -42.15
CA THR A 98 41.67 -15.87 -40.81
C THR A 98 41.19 -17.15 -40.13
N GLN A 99 42.16 -17.94 -39.67
CA GLN A 99 42.01 -19.24 -39.04
C GLN A 99 41.60 -19.10 -37.56
N PRO A 100 40.93 -20.09 -36.95
CA PRO A 100 40.63 -20.07 -35.52
C PRO A 100 41.82 -20.60 -34.71
N GLU A 101 42.25 -19.84 -33.70
CA GLU A 101 43.20 -20.30 -32.70
C GLU A 101 42.50 -21.07 -31.57
N ASP A 102 43.21 -22.12 -31.17
CA ASP A 102 42.91 -23.17 -30.21
C ASP A 102 43.04 -22.64 -28.78
N ILE A 103 41.93 -22.57 -28.03
CA ILE A 103 41.94 -22.27 -26.59
C ILE A 103 41.53 -23.54 -25.85
N GLY A 104 42.56 -24.22 -25.31
CA GLY A 104 42.39 -25.33 -24.38
C GLY A 104 41.73 -24.88 -23.08
N VAL A 105 40.54 -25.42 -22.82
CA VAL A 105 39.84 -25.25 -21.54
C VAL A 105 39.99 -26.54 -20.75
N GLU A 106 40.64 -26.42 -19.60
CA GLU A 106 40.84 -27.49 -18.63
C GLU A 106 39.49 -28.00 -18.09
N SER A 107 39.37 -29.32 -18.10
CA SER A 107 38.28 -30.12 -17.55
C SER A 107 38.22 -30.02 -16.02
N MET A 108 37.21 -29.32 -15.48
CA MET A 108 36.74 -29.46 -14.10
C MET A 108 35.66 -30.53 -14.03
N GLU A 109 35.89 -31.52 -13.16
CA GLU A 109 35.00 -32.64 -12.89
C GLU A 109 33.67 -32.16 -12.29
N LYS A 110 32.57 -32.57 -12.92
CA LYS A 110 31.18 -32.29 -12.59
C LYS A 110 30.75 -33.16 -11.40
N GLY A 111 30.29 -32.54 -10.32
CA GLY A 111 29.58 -33.22 -9.23
C GLY A 111 28.11 -33.46 -9.59
N ASP A 112 27.61 -34.65 -9.26
CA ASP A 112 26.29 -35.21 -9.62
C ASP A 112 25.09 -34.62 -8.86
N ASP A 113 25.12 -33.34 -8.44
CA ASP A 113 24.08 -32.75 -7.59
C ASP A 113 22.90 -32.13 -8.37
N ASP A 114 23.02 -31.98 -9.69
CA ASP A 114 22.03 -31.26 -10.53
C ASP A 114 20.79 -32.10 -10.89
N ALA A 115 20.87 -33.43 -10.79
CA ALA A 115 19.75 -34.31 -11.15
C ALA A 115 18.60 -34.31 -10.12
N HIS A 116 18.87 -33.92 -8.86
CA HIS A 116 17.87 -33.97 -7.80
C HIS A 116 16.97 -32.73 -7.71
N MET A 117 17.45 -31.57 -8.18
CA MET A 117 16.67 -30.33 -8.19
C MET A 117 15.56 -30.35 -9.25
N GLY A 118 15.83 -30.88 -10.44
CA GLY A 118 14.85 -30.91 -11.54
C GLY A 118 13.60 -31.76 -11.24
N GLN A 119 13.72 -32.83 -10.46
CA GLN A 119 12.57 -33.66 -10.08
C GLN A 119 11.64 -32.95 -9.10
N ARG A 120 12.19 -32.14 -8.19
CA ARG A 120 11.41 -31.42 -7.18
C ARG A 120 10.65 -30.23 -7.76
N GLU A 121 11.26 -29.56 -8.75
CA GLU A 121 10.62 -28.48 -9.48
C GLU A 121 9.49 -29.00 -10.38
N ALA A 122 9.69 -30.12 -11.08
CA ALA A 122 8.66 -30.76 -11.90
C ALA A 122 7.45 -31.29 -11.10
N GLU A 123 7.64 -31.70 -9.85
CA GLU A 123 6.54 -32.08 -8.95
C GLU A 123 5.77 -30.86 -8.45
N THR A 124 6.47 -29.74 -8.20
CA THR A 124 5.84 -28.47 -7.78
C THR A 124 5.02 -27.86 -8.92
N ILE A 125 5.49 -27.96 -10.17
CA ILE A 125 4.76 -27.46 -11.35
C ILE A 125 3.49 -28.29 -11.59
N ARG A 126 3.54 -29.62 -11.44
CA ARG A 126 2.34 -30.48 -11.56
C ARG A 126 1.29 -30.19 -10.50
N ASN A 127 1.69 -30.04 -9.24
CA ASN A 127 0.74 -29.74 -8.16
C ASN A 127 0.08 -28.36 -8.31
N ASN A 128 0.77 -27.39 -8.94
CA ASN A 128 0.18 -26.09 -9.24
C ASN A 128 -0.80 -26.13 -10.44
N GLN A 129 -0.61 -27.05 -11.39
CA GLN A 129 -1.56 -27.25 -12.50
C GLN A 129 -2.90 -27.80 -12.01
N GLU A 130 -2.90 -28.81 -11.14
CA GLU A 130 -4.14 -29.36 -10.55
C GLU A 130 -4.92 -28.29 -9.76
N TYR A 131 -4.22 -27.40 -9.05
CA TYR A 131 -4.87 -26.31 -8.31
C TYR A 131 -5.53 -25.26 -9.21
N VAL A 132 -4.98 -25.01 -10.40
CA VAL A 132 -5.56 -24.06 -11.36
C VAL A 132 -6.77 -24.68 -12.06
N GLU A 133 -6.74 -25.97 -12.38
CA GLU A 133 -7.88 -26.67 -12.98
C GLU A 133 -9.08 -26.75 -12.02
N GLU A 134 -8.85 -26.97 -10.73
CA GLU A 134 -9.91 -26.98 -9.71
C GLU A 134 -10.60 -25.59 -9.55
N LEU A 135 -9.82 -24.50 -9.68
CA LEU A 135 -10.35 -23.13 -9.62
C LEU A 135 -11.15 -22.72 -10.88
N VAL A 136 -10.85 -23.31 -12.04
CA VAL A 136 -11.58 -23.03 -13.29
C VAL A 136 -12.96 -23.70 -13.24
N ILE A 137 -13.07 -24.90 -12.65
CA ILE A 137 -14.33 -25.63 -12.50
C ILE A 137 -15.28 -24.90 -11.54
N GLU A 138 -14.78 -24.33 -10.43
CA GLU A 138 -15.63 -23.56 -9.50
C GLU A 138 -16.13 -22.23 -10.07
N MET A 139 -15.44 -21.64 -11.05
CA MET A 139 -15.87 -20.41 -11.70
C MET A 139 -16.92 -20.63 -12.80
N GLU A 140 -16.94 -21.80 -13.43
CA GLU A 140 -17.87 -22.13 -14.51
C GLU A 140 -19.28 -22.46 -13.99
N GLU A 141 -19.40 -22.96 -12.75
CA GLU A 141 -20.69 -23.22 -12.10
C GLU A 141 -21.36 -21.98 -11.49
N ALA A 142 -20.67 -20.84 -11.42
CA ALA A 142 -21.14 -19.63 -10.73
C ALA A 142 -21.64 -18.51 -11.67
N ALA A 143 -21.77 -18.75 -12.98
CA ALA A 143 -22.23 -17.76 -13.94
C ALA A 143 -23.76 -17.81 -14.15
N PRO A 144 -24.55 -16.86 -13.62
CA PRO A 144 -25.95 -16.70 -14.02
C PRO A 144 -26.02 -16.12 -15.46
N SER A 145 -26.72 -16.84 -16.34
CA SER A 145 -27.04 -16.37 -17.70
C SER A 145 -28.11 -15.27 -17.64
N GLU A 146 -27.69 -14.02 -17.60
CA GLU A 146 -28.56 -12.90 -17.95
C GLU A 146 -27.94 -12.15 -19.12
N GLU A 147 -28.43 -12.46 -20.32
CA GLU A 147 -28.15 -11.72 -21.54
C GLU A 147 -28.74 -10.30 -21.42
N PRO A 148 -27.93 -9.23 -21.53
CA PRO A 148 -28.47 -7.88 -21.55
C PRO A 148 -29.06 -7.58 -22.93
N GLN A 149 -30.36 -7.28 -22.94
CA GLN A 149 -31.05 -6.72 -24.10
C GLN A 149 -30.47 -5.32 -24.38
N VAL A 150 -29.78 -5.19 -25.50
CA VAL A 150 -29.24 -3.93 -26.00
C VAL A 150 -30.35 -3.19 -26.75
N GLU A 151 -30.90 -2.13 -26.15
CA GLU A 151 -31.73 -1.16 -26.86
C GLU A 151 -30.86 -0.36 -27.84
N GLU A 152 -31.23 -0.47 -29.11
CA GLU A 152 -30.59 0.14 -30.27
C GLU A 152 -30.83 1.66 -30.26
N VAL A 153 -29.85 2.43 -29.75
CA VAL A 153 -29.90 3.90 -29.81
C VAL A 153 -29.41 4.35 -31.18
N GLN A 154 -30.35 4.77 -32.03
CA GLN A 154 -30.09 5.40 -33.32
C GLN A 154 -29.42 6.76 -33.11
N MET A 155 -28.13 6.86 -33.45
CA MET A 155 -27.42 8.12 -33.57
C MET A 155 -27.76 8.76 -34.91
N GLU A 156 -28.56 9.82 -34.91
CA GLU A 156 -28.77 10.68 -36.07
C GLU A 156 -27.53 11.57 -36.31
N GLU A 157 -27.01 11.53 -37.53
CA GLU A 157 -25.92 12.40 -38.00
C GLU A 157 -26.35 13.88 -38.01
N PRO A 158 -25.56 14.79 -37.42
CA PRO A 158 -25.83 16.22 -37.51
C PRO A 158 -25.45 16.73 -38.90
N LYS A 159 -26.47 17.13 -39.68
CA LYS A 159 -26.30 17.85 -40.95
C LYS A 159 -25.66 19.21 -40.68
N MET A 160 -24.40 19.35 -41.10
CA MET A 160 -23.71 20.64 -41.19
C MET A 160 -24.39 21.50 -42.26
N GLY A 161 -25.03 22.58 -41.83
CA GLY A 161 -25.59 23.60 -42.70
C GLY A 161 -24.49 24.50 -43.28
N GLU A 162 -24.50 24.63 -44.61
CA GLU A 162 -23.73 25.60 -45.36
C GLU A 162 -24.26 27.01 -45.05
N ASN A 163 -23.53 27.77 -44.25
CA ASN A 163 -23.72 29.21 -44.11
C ASN A 163 -22.53 29.92 -44.76
N GLU A 164 -22.68 30.24 -46.05
CA GLU A 164 -21.87 31.24 -46.74
C GLU A 164 -22.22 32.62 -46.18
N ALA A 165 -21.46 33.07 -45.17
CA ALA A 165 -21.46 34.46 -44.73
C ALA A 165 -20.13 35.09 -45.17
N HIS A 166 -20.25 35.84 -46.26
CA HIS A 166 -19.30 36.83 -46.76
C HIS A 166 -18.90 37.77 -45.62
N ALA A 167 -17.67 37.64 -45.11
CA ALA A 167 -17.10 38.56 -44.12
C ALA A 167 -15.84 39.18 -44.72
N ASP A 168 -15.92 40.49 -44.94
CA ASP A 168 -14.85 41.37 -45.37
C ASP A 168 -13.52 41.00 -44.71
N GLU A 169 -12.55 40.66 -45.57
CA GLU A 169 -11.16 40.43 -45.20
C GLU A 169 -10.59 41.77 -44.68
N PRO A 170 -10.28 41.91 -43.38
CA PRO A 170 -9.65 43.14 -42.90
C PRO A 170 -8.29 43.29 -43.61
N PRO A 171 -7.90 44.51 -44.00
CA PRO A 171 -6.66 44.73 -44.71
C PRO A 171 -5.51 44.11 -43.91
N ARG A 172 -4.79 43.18 -44.55
CA ARG A 172 -3.53 42.63 -44.05
C ARG A 172 -2.59 43.80 -43.75
N ASN A 173 -2.50 44.17 -42.48
CA ASN A 173 -1.39 44.97 -42.01
C ASN A 173 -0.15 44.07 -42.04
N GLU A 174 0.64 44.16 -43.10
CA GLU A 174 1.91 43.43 -43.27
C GLU A 174 3.02 43.92 -42.33
N GLU A 175 2.73 44.85 -41.41
CA GLU A 175 3.57 45.15 -40.26
C GLU A 175 3.43 44.08 -39.16
N ALA A 176 3.51 42.80 -39.54
CA ALA A 176 3.78 41.71 -38.62
C ALA A 176 5.25 41.81 -38.17
N MET A 177 5.50 42.85 -37.39
CA MET A 177 6.63 43.14 -36.52
C MET A 177 7.49 41.90 -36.31
N GLU A 178 8.67 41.88 -36.94
CA GLU A 178 9.73 40.93 -36.64
C GLU A 178 9.97 40.98 -35.14
N ARG A 179 9.39 40.01 -34.42
CA ARG A 179 9.67 39.82 -33.00
C ARG A 179 11.21 39.71 -32.90
N PRO A 180 11.90 40.59 -32.15
CA PRO A 180 13.36 40.63 -32.16
C PRO A 180 13.93 39.22 -31.97
N GLN A 181 14.90 38.80 -32.79
CA GLN A 181 15.48 37.43 -32.73
C GLN A 181 15.90 37.04 -31.30
N GLU A 182 16.36 38.01 -30.51
CA GLU A 182 16.66 37.83 -29.09
C GLU A 182 15.46 37.37 -28.22
N ALA A 183 14.23 37.81 -28.54
CA ALA A 183 13.03 37.39 -27.83
C ALA A 183 12.62 35.95 -28.17
N ARG A 184 13.00 35.43 -29.35
CA ARG A 184 12.81 34.02 -29.71
C ARG A 184 13.80 33.12 -28.97
N LEU A 185 15.08 33.49 -28.98
CA LEU A 185 16.14 32.76 -28.26
C LEU A 185 15.85 32.67 -26.75
N ARG A 186 15.44 33.77 -26.12
CA ARG A 186 15.03 33.79 -24.70
C ARG A 186 13.86 32.84 -24.39
N ASN A 187 12.94 32.61 -25.34
CA ASN A 187 11.83 31.67 -25.15
C ASN A 187 12.27 30.21 -25.30
N GLU A 188 13.21 29.92 -26.20
CA GLU A 188 13.76 28.56 -26.36
C GLU A 188 14.53 28.14 -25.10
N ASP A 189 15.34 29.03 -24.54
CA ASP A 189 16.05 28.80 -23.28
C ASP A 189 15.08 28.53 -22.12
N LEU A 190 13.99 29.30 -22.04
CA LEU A 190 12.96 29.10 -21.02
C LEU A 190 12.25 27.75 -21.16
N LEU A 191 11.89 27.34 -22.38
CA LEU A 191 11.25 26.05 -22.64
C LEU A 191 12.19 24.89 -22.32
N SER A 192 13.48 25.01 -22.67
CA SER A 192 14.50 24.03 -22.32
C SER A 192 14.64 23.88 -20.80
N ALA A 193 14.71 24.99 -20.07
CA ALA A 193 14.76 24.99 -18.61
C ALA A 193 13.53 24.30 -17.98
N LEU A 194 12.32 24.62 -18.46
CA LEU A 194 11.08 23.98 -17.97
C LEU A 194 11.03 22.47 -18.29
N GLN A 195 11.58 22.04 -19.42
CA GLN A 195 11.67 20.61 -19.76
C GLN A 195 12.62 19.88 -18.81
N VAL A 196 13.76 20.49 -18.47
CA VAL A 196 14.71 19.93 -17.50
C VAL A 196 14.06 19.81 -16.12
N GLU A 197 13.38 20.86 -15.65
CA GLU A 197 12.67 20.85 -14.37
C GLU A 197 11.57 19.77 -14.32
N LYS A 198 10.78 19.63 -15.39
CA LYS A 198 9.78 18.57 -15.52
C LYS A 198 10.42 17.18 -15.41
N LYS A 199 11.52 16.93 -16.12
CA LYS A 199 12.24 15.64 -16.08
C LYS A 199 12.76 15.35 -14.67
N GLN A 200 13.34 16.35 -13.99
CA GLN A 200 13.81 16.22 -12.61
C GLN A 200 12.66 15.88 -11.65
N THR A 201 11.52 16.56 -11.79
CA THR A 201 10.34 16.31 -10.94
C THR A 201 9.76 14.90 -11.15
N LEU A 202 9.71 14.44 -12.41
CA LEU A 202 9.28 13.07 -12.73
C LEU A 202 10.23 12.02 -12.17
N GLN A 203 11.55 12.25 -12.26
CA GLN A 203 12.55 11.38 -11.66
C GLN A 203 12.38 11.32 -10.13
N ALA A 204 12.19 12.46 -9.47
CA ALA A 204 11.96 12.50 -8.03
C ALA A 204 10.69 11.71 -7.61
N ILE A 205 9.61 11.79 -8.39
CA ILE A 205 8.40 10.99 -8.15
C ILE A 205 8.69 9.50 -8.30
N HIS A 206 9.45 9.11 -9.32
CA HIS A 206 9.83 7.72 -9.53
C HIS A 206 10.68 7.19 -8.36
N ASP A 207 11.70 7.94 -7.94
CA ASP A 207 12.57 7.56 -6.82
C ASP A 207 11.77 7.41 -5.50
N LEU A 208 10.79 8.30 -5.27
CA LEU A 208 9.88 8.20 -4.12
C LEU A 208 8.98 6.97 -4.17
N ASN A 209 8.52 6.56 -5.36
CA ASN A 209 7.76 5.31 -5.50
C ASN A 209 8.62 4.10 -5.15
N LEU A 210 9.86 4.04 -5.65
CA LEU A 210 10.79 2.95 -5.33
C LEU A 210 11.06 2.86 -3.83
N LEU A 211 11.20 4.00 -3.15
CA LEU A 211 11.36 4.06 -1.70
C LEU A 211 10.13 3.52 -0.95
N ILE A 212 8.93 3.96 -1.34
CA ILE A 212 7.68 3.48 -0.74
C ILE A 212 7.55 1.96 -0.92
N ASP A 213 7.79 1.45 -2.14
CA ASP A 213 7.72 0.02 -2.44
C ASP A 213 8.73 -0.81 -1.65
N ALA A 214 9.93 -0.27 -1.39
CA ALA A 214 10.93 -0.91 -0.55
C ALA A 214 10.47 -0.99 0.91
N LEU A 215 9.97 0.14 1.46
CA LEU A 215 9.47 0.23 2.84
C LEU A 215 8.23 -0.66 3.07
N GLU A 216 7.32 -0.75 2.10
CA GLU A 216 6.12 -1.61 2.19
C GLU A 216 6.43 -3.11 2.24
N LYS A 217 7.61 -3.52 1.73
CA LYS A 217 8.05 -4.93 1.77
C LYS A 217 8.69 -5.32 3.11
N GLU A 218 9.04 -4.36 3.95
CA GLU A 218 9.62 -4.65 5.26
C GLU A 218 8.60 -5.29 6.21
N ASN A 219 9.10 -6.15 7.12
CA ASN A 219 8.27 -6.74 8.16
C ASN A 219 7.80 -5.65 9.12
N THR A 220 6.49 -5.51 9.28
CA THR A 220 5.88 -4.54 10.21
C THR A 220 4.89 -5.20 11.16
N CYS A 221 4.65 -4.54 12.29
CA CYS A 221 3.60 -4.92 13.24
C CYS A 221 2.85 -3.68 13.74
N GLY A 222 1.75 -3.91 14.45
CA GLY A 222 0.99 -2.80 15.04
C GLY A 222 1.80 -2.04 16.11
N PRO A 223 1.59 -0.73 16.27
CA PRO A 223 2.38 0.11 17.16
C PRO A 223 2.23 -0.29 18.62
N ARG A 224 3.29 -0.05 19.40
CA ARG A 224 3.31 -0.22 20.84
C ARG A 224 2.29 0.72 21.51
N ARG A 225 1.53 0.21 22.47
CA ARG A 225 0.42 0.95 23.10
C ARG A 225 0.83 1.46 24.48
N TYR A 226 1.40 2.66 24.56
CA TYR A 226 1.81 3.27 25.83
C TYR A 226 0.59 3.69 26.68
N HIS A 227 -0.36 4.43 26.11
CA HIS A 227 -1.50 4.99 26.86
C HIS A 227 -2.62 3.98 27.19
N LYS A 228 -2.60 2.77 26.63
CA LYS A 228 -3.62 1.73 26.87
C LYS A 228 -3.10 0.58 27.73
N GLY A 229 -1.90 0.72 28.28
CA GLY A 229 -1.22 -0.30 29.07
C GLY A 229 -1.65 -0.41 30.52
N GLU A 230 -2.70 0.31 30.93
CA GLU A 230 -3.18 0.33 32.31
C GLU A 230 -3.57 -1.07 32.79
N ILE A 231 -3.10 -1.43 33.99
CA ILE A 231 -3.43 -2.71 34.62
C ILE A 231 -4.85 -2.61 35.18
N ARG A 232 -5.80 -3.26 34.50
CA ARG A 232 -7.23 -3.25 34.90
C ARG A 232 -7.63 -4.38 35.83
N LYS A 233 -6.84 -5.46 35.87
CA LYS A 233 -7.14 -6.63 36.69
C LYS A 233 -6.60 -6.43 38.09
N ASP A 234 -7.46 -6.58 39.09
CA ASP A 234 -7.08 -6.40 40.50
C ASP A 234 -5.97 -7.37 40.94
N THR A 235 -5.94 -8.58 40.37
CA THR A 235 -4.91 -9.59 40.64
C THR A 235 -3.51 -9.20 40.16
N GLU A 236 -3.40 -8.26 39.22
CA GLU A 236 -2.15 -7.85 38.59
C GLU A 236 -1.69 -6.46 39.10
N ARG A 237 -2.44 -5.81 40.00
CA ARG A 237 -2.11 -4.47 40.53
C ARG A 237 -0.79 -4.39 41.30
N ASN A 238 -0.28 -5.52 41.80
CA ASN A 238 1.00 -5.55 42.50
C ASN A 238 2.18 -5.79 41.56
N MET A 239 1.95 -5.95 40.25
CA MET A 239 3.02 -6.09 39.26
C MET A 239 3.81 -4.79 39.16
N SER A 240 5.14 -4.88 39.24
CA SER A 240 6.03 -3.75 38.97
C SER A 240 6.48 -3.76 37.52
N CYS A 241 6.59 -2.56 36.93
CA CYS A 241 7.24 -2.38 35.65
C CYS A 241 8.73 -2.73 35.77
N ALA A 242 9.24 -3.58 34.88
CA ALA A 242 10.63 -4.02 34.91
C ALA A 242 11.64 -2.88 34.63
N PHE A 243 11.18 -1.77 34.03
CA PHE A 243 12.02 -0.67 33.58
C PHE A 243 11.97 0.53 34.54
N CYS A 244 10.78 1.11 34.79
CA CYS A 244 10.64 2.28 35.66
C CYS A 244 10.25 1.93 37.11
N SER A 245 10.05 0.64 37.43
CA SER A 245 9.66 0.16 38.76
C SER A 245 8.30 0.65 39.28
N ALA A 246 7.49 1.35 38.48
CA ALA A 246 6.13 1.73 38.84
C ALA A 246 5.27 0.48 39.10
N VAL A 247 4.54 0.45 40.22
CA VAL A 247 3.72 -0.70 40.64
C VAL A 247 2.26 -0.48 40.29
N GLY A 248 1.65 -1.41 39.56
CA GLY A 248 0.20 -1.40 39.30
C GLY A 248 -0.30 -0.37 38.29
N TYR A 249 0.58 0.46 37.73
CA TYR A 249 0.21 1.51 36.78
C TYR A 249 0.12 0.98 35.35
N HIS A 250 1.15 0.28 34.87
CA HIS A 250 1.21 -0.23 33.50
C HIS A 250 2.02 -1.53 33.40
N TYR A 251 1.76 -2.32 32.36
CA TYR A 251 2.63 -3.44 32.02
C TYR A 251 3.97 -2.95 31.47
N SER A 252 5.06 -3.70 31.71
CA SER A 252 6.40 -3.36 31.23
C SER A 252 6.44 -3.07 29.71
N ASP A 253 5.65 -3.79 28.91
CA ASP A 253 5.53 -3.59 27.46
C ASP A 253 5.06 -2.17 27.07
N SER A 254 4.27 -1.54 27.94
CA SER A 254 3.66 -0.22 27.75
C SER A 254 4.34 0.90 28.55
N CYS A 255 5.55 0.68 29.07
CA CYS A 255 6.28 1.68 29.85
C CYS A 255 6.50 2.98 29.04
N PRO A 256 5.99 4.15 29.51
CA PRO A 256 6.19 5.43 28.83
C PRO A 256 7.54 6.09 29.17
N GLU A 257 8.13 5.77 30.32
CA GLU A 257 9.43 6.33 30.76
C GLU A 257 10.61 5.78 29.94
N VAL A 258 10.46 4.57 29.42
CA VAL A 258 11.46 3.91 28.58
C VAL A 258 10.74 3.40 27.33
N PRO A 259 10.58 4.25 26.30
CA PRO A 259 9.73 3.94 25.17
C PRO A 259 10.32 2.86 24.27
N THR A 260 11.62 2.96 23.93
CA THR A 260 12.20 2.14 22.87
C THR A 260 12.70 0.78 23.36
N GLY A 261 12.58 -0.24 22.50
CA GLY A 261 13.11 -1.59 22.75
C GLY A 261 14.63 -1.60 23.00
N ARG A 262 15.37 -0.72 22.32
CA ARG A 262 16.82 -0.57 22.49
C ARG A 262 17.19 -0.08 23.89
N GLU A 263 16.62 1.03 24.35
CA GLU A 263 16.87 1.56 25.71
C GLU A 263 16.47 0.54 26.78
N ARG A 264 15.37 -0.19 26.55
CA ARG A 264 14.94 -1.25 27.45
C ARG A 264 15.96 -2.38 27.55
N ARG A 265 16.62 -2.76 26.45
CA ARG A 265 17.67 -3.79 26.46
C ARG A 265 18.89 -3.31 27.23
N GLU A 266 19.35 -2.08 26.96
CA GLU A 266 20.48 -1.45 27.65
C GLU A 266 20.25 -1.41 29.18
N LEU A 267 19.03 -1.09 29.62
CA LEU A 267 18.68 -1.10 31.05
C LEU A 267 18.70 -2.51 31.67
N LEU A 268 18.31 -3.55 30.94
CA LEU A 268 18.37 -4.92 31.44
C LEU A 268 19.80 -5.45 31.51
N GLU A 269 20.61 -5.13 30.51
CA GLU A 269 22.05 -5.45 30.52
C GLU A 269 22.73 -4.78 31.71
N ALA A 270 22.49 -3.48 31.92
CA ALA A 270 23.04 -2.73 33.05
C ALA A 270 22.59 -3.27 34.42
N SER A 271 21.39 -3.86 34.48
CA SER A 271 20.84 -4.45 35.72
C SER A 271 21.05 -5.97 35.84
N ASN A 272 21.78 -6.61 34.92
CA ASN A 272 21.99 -8.06 34.86
C ASN A 272 20.68 -8.88 34.94
N ARG A 273 19.65 -8.42 34.24
CA ARG A 273 18.36 -9.12 34.12
C ARG A 273 18.25 -9.84 32.80
N CYS A 274 17.53 -10.97 32.79
CA CYS A 274 17.35 -11.77 31.59
C CYS A 274 16.44 -11.07 30.57
N GLU A 275 16.90 -10.98 29.31
CA GLU A 275 16.13 -10.40 28.20
C GLU A 275 14.84 -11.17 27.86
N THR A 276 14.77 -12.46 28.22
CA THR A 276 13.61 -13.30 27.89
C THR A 276 12.50 -13.25 28.94
N CYS A 277 12.83 -13.14 30.24
CA CYS A 277 11.83 -13.14 31.31
C CYS A 277 11.77 -11.85 32.12
N LEU A 278 12.68 -10.88 31.89
CA LEU A 278 12.80 -9.61 32.62
C LEU A 278 13.15 -9.74 34.11
N GLU A 279 13.50 -10.94 34.56
CA GLU A 279 13.85 -11.28 35.94
C GLU A 279 15.30 -11.76 36.04
N TYR A 280 15.81 -11.95 37.26
CA TYR A 280 17.11 -12.55 37.50
C TYR A 280 17.05 -14.06 37.29
N CYS A 281 17.66 -14.55 36.21
CA CYS A 281 17.86 -15.97 35.96
C CYS A 281 19.14 -16.20 35.14
N ALA A 282 19.49 -17.46 34.86
CA ALA A 282 20.67 -17.81 34.07
C ALA A 282 20.67 -17.26 32.63
N GLY A 283 19.50 -16.87 32.10
CA GLY A 283 19.37 -16.32 30.75
C GLY A 283 19.48 -17.35 29.63
N GLY A 284 19.50 -16.86 28.40
CA GLY A 284 19.65 -17.68 27.19
C GLY A 284 18.63 -18.82 27.08
N ASN A 285 19.07 -19.94 26.51
CA ASN A 285 18.28 -21.16 26.35
C ASN A 285 17.93 -21.88 27.66
N LEU A 286 18.59 -21.53 28.77
CA LEU A 286 18.30 -22.06 30.10
C LEU A 286 17.12 -21.33 30.78
N CYS A 287 16.72 -20.17 30.26
CA CYS A 287 15.56 -19.45 30.77
C CYS A 287 14.27 -20.25 30.52
N ARG A 288 13.46 -20.43 31.57
CA ARG A 288 12.15 -21.11 31.48
C ARG A 288 11.22 -20.50 30.42
N LYS A 289 11.40 -19.22 30.09
CA LYS A 289 10.60 -18.49 29.11
C LYS A 289 11.20 -18.47 27.70
N PHE A 290 12.34 -19.10 27.45
CA PHE A 290 13.09 -19.00 26.18
C PHE A 290 12.23 -19.30 24.93
N TYR A 291 11.46 -20.38 24.97
CA TYR A 291 10.58 -20.81 23.87
C TYR A 291 9.26 -20.04 23.77
N THR A 292 9.04 -19.03 24.63
CA THR A 292 7.84 -18.18 24.54
C THR A 292 7.98 -17.28 23.32
N LYS A 293 7.01 -17.35 22.40
CA LYS A 293 7.00 -16.50 21.20
C LYS A 293 6.69 -15.05 21.57
N CYS A 294 7.43 -14.13 20.97
CA CYS A 294 7.17 -12.71 21.03
C CYS A 294 5.79 -12.38 20.44
N PHE A 295 5.07 -11.45 21.07
CA PHE A 295 3.77 -11.00 20.59
C PHE A 295 3.86 -10.21 19.28
N HIS A 296 4.97 -9.50 19.05
CA HIS A 296 5.18 -8.62 17.91
C HIS A 296 5.75 -9.36 16.70
N CYS A 297 6.95 -9.94 16.81
CA CYS A 297 7.64 -10.59 15.68
C CYS A 297 7.45 -12.11 15.59
N ARG A 298 6.84 -12.75 16.61
CA ARG A 298 6.63 -14.21 16.69
C ARG A 298 7.89 -15.07 16.85
N GLU A 299 9.06 -14.47 16.91
CA GLU A 299 10.32 -15.15 17.22
C GLU A 299 10.45 -15.45 18.72
N THR A 300 11.40 -16.31 19.08
CA THR A 300 11.70 -16.73 20.45
C THR A 300 13.00 -16.09 20.95
N GLY A 301 13.32 -16.25 22.23
CA GLY A 301 14.58 -15.79 22.81
C GLY A 301 14.54 -14.39 23.43
N HIS A 302 13.50 -13.59 23.20
CA HIS A 302 13.33 -12.27 23.82
C HIS A 302 11.92 -12.04 24.35
N HIS A 303 11.80 -11.18 25.35
CA HIS A 303 10.50 -10.74 25.87
C HIS A 303 9.86 -9.72 24.91
N SER A 304 8.52 -9.72 24.79
CA SER A 304 7.81 -8.81 23.85
C SER A 304 8.07 -7.32 24.11
N ALA A 305 8.30 -6.98 25.38
CA ALA A 305 8.67 -5.62 25.80
C ALA A 305 10.01 -5.13 25.24
N LEU A 306 10.90 -6.03 24.81
CA LEU A 306 12.20 -5.71 24.21
C LEU A 306 12.22 -5.80 22.69
N CYS A 307 11.11 -6.21 22.09
CA CYS A 307 11.03 -6.29 20.64
C CYS A 307 11.10 -4.88 20.05
N GLU A 308 12.04 -4.66 19.13
CA GLU A 308 12.22 -3.40 18.38
C GLU A 308 11.31 -3.30 17.16
N LEU A 309 10.69 -4.40 16.75
CA LEU A 309 9.81 -4.43 15.58
C LEU A 309 8.71 -3.35 15.65
N PRO A 310 8.02 -3.11 16.78
CA PRO A 310 7.03 -2.03 16.86
C PRO A 310 7.61 -0.64 16.63
N ASP A 311 8.84 -0.40 17.09
CA ASP A 311 9.50 0.90 16.99
C ASP A 311 9.95 1.13 15.54
N ARG A 312 10.65 0.15 14.94
CA ARG A 312 10.98 0.15 13.51
C ARG A 312 9.74 0.27 12.63
N SER A 313 8.65 -0.41 12.97
CA SER A 313 7.40 -0.33 12.20
C SER A 313 6.86 1.08 12.20
N GLN A 314 6.93 1.79 13.33
CA GLN A 314 6.51 3.18 13.41
C GLN A 314 7.40 4.07 12.53
N ASP A 315 8.72 3.89 12.56
CA ASP A 315 9.65 4.62 11.70
C ASP A 315 9.37 4.38 10.21
N ILE A 316 9.05 3.14 9.82
CA ILE A 316 8.66 2.77 8.46
C ILE A 316 7.37 3.50 8.06
N PHE A 317 6.34 3.49 8.91
CA PHE A 317 5.08 4.18 8.62
C PHE A 317 5.27 5.69 8.47
N ASP A 318 6.08 6.30 9.34
CA ASP A 318 6.37 7.74 9.29
C ASP A 318 7.17 8.10 8.03
N GLN A 319 8.10 7.22 7.60
CA GLN A 319 8.84 7.39 6.35
C GLN A 319 7.96 7.27 5.11
N ILE A 320 7.05 6.29 5.08
CA ILE A 320 6.06 6.15 4.01
C ILE A 320 5.20 7.41 3.93
N GLU A 321 4.65 7.89 5.05
CA GLU A 321 3.82 9.11 5.06
C GLU A 321 4.60 10.33 4.54
N LYS A 322 5.86 10.49 4.97
CA LYS A 322 6.73 11.57 4.51
C LYS A 322 7.00 11.47 3.00
N ALA A 323 7.28 10.26 2.49
CA ALA A 323 7.52 10.01 1.08
C ALA A 323 6.26 10.29 0.23
N GLU A 324 5.08 9.85 0.70
CA GLU A 324 3.79 10.13 0.05
C GLU A 324 3.50 11.63 -0.01
N ARG A 325 3.72 12.35 1.08
CA ARG A 325 3.54 13.81 1.13
C ARG A 325 4.49 14.52 0.16
N SER A 326 5.75 14.09 0.11
CA SER A 326 6.74 14.63 -0.84
C SER A 326 6.34 14.34 -2.28
N LYS A 327 5.88 13.12 -2.57
CA LYS A 327 5.41 12.70 -3.89
C LYS A 327 4.22 13.54 -4.34
N GLN A 328 3.26 13.79 -3.44
CA GLN A 328 2.11 14.65 -3.72
C GLN A 328 2.54 16.10 -3.99
N GLY A 329 3.52 16.62 -3.24
CA GLY A 329 4.09 17.94 -3.48
C GLY A 329 4.74 18.07 -4.86
N ASN A 330 5.58 17.10 -5.25
CA ASN A 330 6.19 17.05 -6.59
C ASN A 330 5.12 16.97 -7.69
N PHE A 331 4.06 16.18 -7.47
CA PHE A 331 2.97 16.07 -8.43
C PHE A 331 2.21 17.40 -8.62
N GLN A 332 2.07 18.21 -7.57
CA GLN A 332 1.43 19.53 -7.64
C GLN A 332 2.31 20.59 -8.33
N GLN A 333 3.64 20.44 -8.25
CA GLN A 333 4.60 21.34 -8.91
C GLN A 333 4.71 21.10 -10.41
N LEU A 334 4.36 19.90 -10.88
CA LEU A 334 4.29 19.64 -12.32
C LEU A 334 3.32 20.65 -12.96
N PRO A 335 3.77 21.44 -13.96
CA PRO A 335 2.92 22.45 -14.57
C PRO A 335 1.66 21.78 -15.11
N GLN A 336 0.50 22.24 -14.62
CA GLN A 336 -0.81 21.76 -15.05
C GLN A 336 -1.08 22.23 -16.48
N ALA A 337 -0.42 21.58 -17.45
CA ALA A 337 -0.49 21.93 -18.86
C ALA A 337 -1.88 21.72 -19.49
N ASN A 338 -2.93 21.46 -18.71
CA ASN A 338 -4.26 21.13 -19.23
C ASN A 338 -5.46 21.67 -18.42
N ARG A 339 -5.31 22.72 -17.60
CA ARG A 339 -6.49 23.40 -16.98
C ARG A 339 -7.01 24.62 -17.75
N HIS A 340 -6.30 25.11 -18.76
CA HIS A 340 -6.69 26.30 -19.52
C HIS A 340 -7.09 26.02 -20.98
N GLY A 341 -7.16 24.75 -21.39
CA GLY A 341 -7.64 24.35 -22.73
C GLY A 341 -9.17 24.24 -22.84
N ASN A 342 -9.91 24.40 -21.75
CA ASN A 342 -11.36 24.41 -21.77
C ASN A 342 -11.90 25.49 -20.82
N SER A 343 -11.61 26.76 -21.11
CA SER A 343 -12.45 27.87 -20.67
C SER A 343 -13.72 27.97 -21.54
N GLY A 344 -14.35 26.83 -21.81
CA GLY A 344 -15.79 26.82 -22.02
C GLY A 344 -16.39 27.34 -20.72
N ALA A 345 -17.00 28.52 -20.79
CA ALA A 345 -17.67 29.16 -19.68
C ALA A 345 -18.50 28.13 -18.88
N PRO A 346 -18.52 28.20 -17.54
CA PRO A 346 -19.43 27.37 -16.77
C PRO A 346 -20.84 27.56 -17.35
N PRO A 347 -21.59 26.48 -17.65
CA PRO A 347 -22.97 26.63 -18.08
C PRO A 347 -23.68 27.46 -17.01
N GLY A 348 -24.24 28.59 -17.44
CA GLY A 348 -24.96 29.49 -16.56
C GLY A 348 -26.01 28.73 -15.76
N PRO A 349 -26.39 29.24 -14.57
CA PRO A 349 -27.37 28.58 -13.72
C PRO A 349 -28.64 28.29 -14.54
N ILE A 350 -28.94 27.00 -14.69
CA ILE A 350 -30.19 26.53 -15.29
C ILE A 350 -31.31 27.12 -14.43
N PRO A 351 -32.27 27.87 -15.00
CA PRO A 351 -33.41 28.39 -14.25
C PRO A 351 -34.16 27.20 -13.63
N LEU A 352 -34.17 27.13 -12.30
CA LEU A 352 -34.99 26.16 -11.60
C LEU A 352 -36.46 26.45 -11.93
N ALA A 353 -37.11 25.48 -12.55
CA ALA A 353 -38.55 25.53 -12.77
C ALA A 353 -39.26 25.70 -11.42
N PRO A 354 -40.25 26.61 -11.32
CA PRO A 354 -40.97 26.84 -10.10
C PRO A 354 -41.96 25.69 -9.86
N GLY A 355 -41.69 24.90 -8.83
CA GLY A 355 -42.70 24.05 -8.22
C GLY A 355 -42.19 22.67 -7.87
N GLU A 356 -41.86 22.47 -6.60
CA GLU A 356 -42.41 21.35 -5.84
C GLU A 356 -42.16 21.57 -4.33
N TYR A 357 -43.25 21.92 -3.66
CA TYR A 357 -43.39 21.98 -2.22
C TYR A 357 -43.03 20.62 -1.58
N ARG A 358 -41.97 20.55 -0.78
CA ARG A 358 -41.84 19.50 0.23
C ARG A 358 -42.50 19.96 1.53
N ARG A 359 -43.56 19.25 1.90
CA ARG A 359 -44.19 19.28 3.21
C ARG A 359 -43.23 18.74 4.26
N ASP A 360 -43.14 19.49 5.36
CA ASP A 360 -42.63 19.04 6.64
C ASP A 360 -43.34 17.76 7.11
N ARG A 361 -42.57 16.85 7.72
CA ARG A 361 -43.10 15.90 8.68
C ARG A 361 -42.29 15.96 9.98
N ILE A 362 -43.10 16.13 11.01
CA ILE A 362 -42.91 16.17 12.46
C ILE A 362 -42.13 14.96 12.96
#